data_AF-A0A842CV40-F1
#
_entry.id   AF-A0A842CV40-F1
#
_cell.length_a   1.000
_cell.length_b   1.000
_cell.length_c   1.000
_cell.angle_alpha   90.00
_cell.angle_beta   90.00
_cell.angle_gamma   90.00
#
_symmetry.space_group_name_H-M   'P 1'
#
loop_
_entity.id
_entity.type
_entity.pdbx_description
1 polymer ?
#
loop_
_entity_poly.entity_id
_entity_poly.type
_entity_poly.pdbx_seq_one_letter_code
_entity_poly.pdbx_strand_id
1 'polypeptide(L)'
;NWTAKKAGTTTIAVKTPDGSNITKTINVTVADPNAVSNAKWVYHPGFTPDTDLANGGTISVPNTYKDGYGNGQVDVAFYNKAGGILLATDFTYTLSNPSLFTKVGPSGNLAVFTLDQSKTGSSLVTVKDASGNTVRTFTITVTGKSIADRMKSADLEIANSRHGASSWKAYIYPHNADVPAGVT
;
A
#
# COMPACT_ATOMS: atom_id res chain seq x y z
N ASN A 1 40.08 -15.63 -10.85
CA ASN A 1 38.65 -15.28 -10.73
C ASN A 1 38.43 -14.43 -9.50
N TRP A 2 37.82 -13.26 -9.67
CA TRP A 2 37.48 -12.35 -8.57
C TRP A 2 35.98 -12.51 -8.29
N THR A 3 35.58 -12.59 -7.03
CA THR A 3 34.17 -12.68 -6.62
C THR A 3 33.88 -11.54 -5.65
N ALA A 4 33.00 -10.62 -6.04
CA ALA A 4 32.58 -9.53 -5.17
C ALA A 4 31.51 -10.04 -4.17
N LYS A 5 31.63 -9.63 -2.89
CA LYS A 5 30.80 -10.16 -1.79
C LYS A 5 29.81 -9.15 -1.19
N LYS A 6 30.00 -7.85 -1.41
CA LYS A 6 29.18 -6.77 -0.84
C LYS A 6 29.19 -5.55 -1.75
N ALA A 7 28.11 -4.77 -1.70
CA ALA A 7 28.06 -3.42 -2.25
C ALA A 7 29.21 -2.54 -1.73
N GLY A 8 29.92 -1.86 -2.62
CA GLY A 8 31.02 -0.97 -2.28
C GLY A 8 32.05 -0.83 -3.39
N THR A 9 32.96 0.13 -3.23
CA THR A 9 34.05 0.45 -4.17
C THR A 9 35.35 -0.23 -3.75
N THR A 10 36.17 -0.67 -4.70
CA THR A 10 37.49 -1.25 -4.42
C THR A 10 38.55 -0.68 -5.38
N THR A 11 39.83 -0.75 -5.01
CA THR A 11 40.95 -0.31 -5.87
C THR A 11 41.78 -1.53 -6.24
N ILE A 12 42.09 -1.68 -7.53
CA ILE A 12 42.92 -2.77 -8.03
C ILE A 12 44.32 -2.22 -8.31
N ALA A 13 45.32 -2.80 -7.63
CA ALA A 13 46.73 -2.54 -7.91
C ALA A 13 47.32 -3.73 -8.65
N VAL A 14 48.03 -3.49 -9.75
CA VAL A 14 48.77 -4.52 -10.48
C VAL A 14 50.26 -4.24 -10.33
N LYS A 15 51.00 -5.23 -9.83
CA LYS A 15 52.46 -5.16 -9.72
C LYS A 15 53.09 -5.59 -11.04
N THR A 16 53.98 -4.78 -11.58
CA THR A 16 54.70 -5.07 -12.81
C THR A 16 55.96 -5.90 -12.54
N PRO A 17 56.51 -6.61 -13.54
CA PRO A 17 57.69 -7.45 -13.37
C PRO A 17 58.94 -6.71 -12.89
N ASP A 18 59.03 -5.41 -13.16
CA ASP A 18 60.13 -4.52 -12.71
C ASP A 18 60.02 -4.10 -11.23
N GLY A 19 59.02 -4.60 -10.50
CA GLY A 19 58.81 -4.31 -9.09
C GLY A 19 58.03 -3.03 -8.82
N SER A 20 57.71 -2.24 -9.85
CA SER A 20 56.82 -1.08 -9.73
C SER A 20 55.34 -1.50 -9.66
N ASN A 21 54.47 -0.56 -9.29
CA ASN A 21 53.03 -0.79 -9.27
C ASN A 21 52.39 0.13 -10.32
N ILE A 22 51.61 -0.44 -11.23
CA ILE A 22 50.61 0.32 -11.98
C ILE A 22 49.31 0.22 -11.20
N THR A 23 48.90 1.32 -10.59
CA THR A 23 47.62 1.42 -9.89
C THR A 23 46.58 2.02 -10.83
N LYS A 24 45.45 1.33 -11.00
CA LYS A 24 44.28 1.89 -11.67
C LYS A 24 43.08 1.71 -10.75
N THR A 25 42.50 2.82 -10.32
CA THR A 25 41.26 2.77 -9.55
C THR A 25 40.14 2.31 -10.47
N ILE A 26 39.54 1.16 -10.15
CA ILE A 26 38.39 0.61 -10.85
C ILE A 26 37.21 0.67 -9.91
N ASN A 27 36.27 1.57 -10.18
CA ASN A 27 35.05 1.63 -9.40
C ASN A 27 34.18 0.41 -9.72
N VAL A 28 34.16 -0.56 -8.83
CA VAL A 28 33.19 -1.66 -8.86
C VAL A 28 31.96 -1.22 -8.07
N THR A 29 30.76 -1.40 -8.63
CA THR A 29 29.52 -1.23 -7.89
C THR A 29 28.77 -2.54 -7.91
N VAL A 30 28.57 -3.14 -6.73
CA VAL A 30 27.72 -4.31 -6.57
C VAL A 30 26.37 -3.82 -6.08
N ALA A 31 25.31 -4.10 -6.84
CA ALA A 31 23.96 -3.83 -6.38
C ALA A 31 23.63 -4.75 -5.20
N ASP A 32 23.03 -4.21 -4.15
CA ASP A 32 22.50 -5.03 -3.08
C ASP A 32 21.31 -5.83 -3.62
N PRO A 33 21.37 -7.19 -3.64
CA PRO A 33 20.27 -8.01 -4.12
C PRO A 33 19.01 -7.88 -3.23
N ASN A 34 19.15 -7.33 -2.03
CA ASN A 34 18.06 -7.12 -1.08
C ASN A 34 17.56 -5.65 -1.06
N ALA A 35 18.10 -4.78 -1.92
CA ALA A 35 17.59 -3.42 -2.05
C ALA A 35 16.16 -3.43 -2.60
N VAL A 36 15.27 -2.70 -1.91
CA VAL A 36 13.89 -2.51 -2.33
C VAL A 36 13.85 -1.68 -3.61
N SER A 37 13.43 -2.29 -4.72
CA SER A 37 13.28 -1.64 -6.02
C SER A 37 11.82 -1.31 -6.32
N ASN A 38 10.89 -2.21 -5.99
CA ASN A 38 9.44 -2.01 -6.18
C ASN A 38 8.66 -2.41 -4.91
N ALA A 39 7.43 -1.93 -4.79
CA ALA A 39 6.46 -2.38 -3.82
C ALA A 39 5.13 -2.62 -4.54
N LYS A 40 4.35 -3.62 -4.10
CA LYS A 40 3.01 -3.85 -4.62
C LYS A 40 2.02 -4.00 -3.49
N TRP A 41 0.86 -3.40 -3.64
CA TRP A 41 -0.32 -3.76 -2.85
C TRP A 41 -0.88 -5.06 -3.43
N VAL A 42 -0.99 -6.07 -2.58
CA VAL A 42 -1.40 -7.43 -2.96
C VAL A 42 -2.68 -7.84 -2.25
N TYR A 43 -3.25 -8.97 -2.68
CA TYR A 43 -4.44 -9.57 -2.06
C TYR A 43 -5.62 -8.61 -1.98
N HIS A 44 -5.85 -7.87 -3.06
CA HIS A 44 -7.05 -7.06 -3.20
C HIS A 44 -8.33 -7.91 -3.02
N PRO A 45 -9.47 -7.29 -2.64
CA PRO A 45 -10.75 -7.98 -2.56
C PRO A 45 -11.04 -8.74 -3.86
N GLY A 46 -11.46 -10.00 -3.74
CA GLY A 46 -11.72 -10.85 -4.91
C GLY A 46 -10.47 -11.28 -5.68
N PHE A 47 -9.27 -11.14 -5.12
CA PHE A 47 -8.00 -11.48 -5.75
C PHE A 47 -7.77 -10.77 -7.08
N THR A 48 -8.20 -9.51 -7.19
CA THR A 48 -7.85 -8.70 -8.36
C THR A 48 -6.33 -8.52 -8.44
N PRO A 49 -5.77 -8.29 -9.64
CA PRO A 49 -4.33 -8.17 -9.84
C PRO A 49 -3.66 -7.18 -8.88
N ASP A 50 -2.46 -7.52 -8.44
CA ASP A 50 -1.63 -6.67 -7.59
C ASP A 50 -1.39 -5.30 -8.25
N THR A 51 -1.40 -4.25 -7.42
CA THR A 51 -1.18 -2.87 -7.87
C THR A 51 0.22 -2.41 -7.51
N ASP A 52 0.97 -1.88 -8.48
CA ASP A 52 2.25 -1.23 -8.22
C ASP A 52 2.08 -0.03 -7.29
N LEU A 53 2.92 0.01 -6.25
CA LEU A 53 2.92 1.05 -5.23
C LEU A 53 4.19 1.89 -5.38
N ALA A 54 4.05 3.04 -6.03
CA ALA A 54 5.14 3.99 -6.20
C ALA A 54 5.70 4.49 -4.86
N ASN A 55 6.97 4.91 -4.86
CA ASN A 55 7.56 5.56 -3.69
C ASN A 55 6.84 6.88 -3.38
N GLY A 56 6.40 7.07 -2.14
CA GLY A 56 5.52 8.17 -1.75
C GLY A 56 4.08 8.03 -2.27
N GLY A 57 3.71 6.89 -2.85
CA GLY A 57 2.38 6.61 -3.36
C GLY A 57 1.33 6.46 -2.26
N THR A 58 0.08 6.25 -2.67
CA THR A 58 -1.07 6.19 -1.75
C THR A 58 -1.91 4.95 -2.01
N ILE A 59 -2.28 4.26 -0.93
CA ILE A 59 -3.34 3.26 -0.88
C ILE A 59 -4.55 3.93 -0.23
N SER A 60 -5.71 3.92 -0.89
CA SER A 60 -6.94 4.43 -0.32
C SER A 60 -8.00 3.34 -0.25
N VAL A 61 -8.50 3.08 0.95
CA VAL A 61 -9.47 2.02 1.23
C VAL A 61 -10.53 2.54 2.21
N PRO A 62 -11.79 2.06 2.12
CA PRO A 62 -12.79 2.35 3.14
C PRO A 62 -12.43 1.68 4.47
N ASN A 63 -12.93 2.20 5.59
CA ASN A 63 -12.75 1.60 6.92
C ASN A 63 -13.36 0.19 7.07
N THR A 64 -14.20 -0.21 6.12
CA THR A 64 -14.75 -1.57 6.01
C THR A 64 -13.94 -2.51 5.11
N TYR A 65 -12.82 -2.04 4.56
CA TYR A 65 -12.01 -2.82 3.63
C TYR A 65 -11.64 -4.20 4.18
N LYS A 66 -11.72 -5.20 3.30
CA LYS A 66 -11.24 -6.56 3.52
C LYS A 66 -10.33 -6.96 2.35
N ASP A 67 -9.24 -7.65 2.63
CA ASP A 67 -8.38 -8.28 1.62
C ASP A 67 -9.12 -9.44 0.91
N GLY A 68 -8.47 -10.09 -0.05
CA GLY A 68 -9.01 -11.24 -0.78
C GLY A 68 -9.34 -12.45 0.12
N TYR A 69 -8.77 -12.51 1.32
CA TYR A 69 -9.02 -13.54 2.33
C TYR A 69 -10.10 -13.14 3.36
N GLY A 70 -10.67 -11.95 3.26
CA GLY A 70 -11.69 -11.44 4.19
C GLY A 70 -11.12 -10.81 5.47
N ASN A 71 -9.81 -10.58 5.56
CA ASN A 71 -9.16 -9.92 6.69
C ASN A 71 -9.20 -8.40 6.53
N GLY A 72 -9.39 -7.67 7.64
CA GLY A 72 -9.40 -6.20 7.63
C GLY A 72 -8.01 -5.60 7.57
N GLN A 73 -7.21 -5.90 6.54
CA GLN A 73 -5.79 -5.52 6.49
C GLN A 73 -5.36 -5.13 5.08
N VAL A 74 -4.37 -4.25 4.98
CA VAL A 74 -3.66 -3.98 3.72
C VAL A 74 -2.35 -4.76 3.72
N ASP A 75 -2.07 -5.48 2.63
CA ASP A 75 -0.88 -6.30 2.46
C ASP A 75 0.04 -5.71 1.39
N VAL A 76 1.32 -5.52 1.71
CA VAL A 76 2.32 -4.98 0.78
C VAL A 76 3.50 -5.93 0.65
N ALA A 77 3.85 -6.28 -0.59
CA ALA A 77 5.05 -7.06 -0.92
C ALA A 77 6.15 -6.15 -1.47
N PHE A 78 7.40 -6.38 -1.06
CA PHE A 78 8.56 -5.66 -1.57
C PHE A 78 9.37 -6.52 -2.53
N TYR A 79 9.91 -5.91 -3.57
CA TYR A 79 10.63 -6.60 -4.62
C TYR A 79 11.99 -5.97 -4.86
N ASN A 80 13.00 -6.79 -5.11
CA ASN A 80 14.28 -6.33 -5.61
C ASN A 80 14.24 -6.05 -7.12
N LYS A 81 15.36 -5.56 -7.66
CA LYS A 81 15.49 -5.21 -9.09
C LYS A 81 15.33 -6.41 -10.03
N ALA A 82 15.58 -7.63 -9.56
CA ALA A 82 15.40 -8.86 -10.33
C ALA A 82 13.95 -9.39 -10.29
N GLY A 83 13.04 -8.73 -9.58
CA GLY A 83 11.66 -9.18 -9.40
C GLY A 83 11.49 -10.24 -8.31
N GLY A 84 12.53 -10.53 -7.53
CA GLY A 84 12.45 -11.41 -6.36
C GLY A 84 11.78 -10.71 -5.19
N ILE A 85 10.90 -11.42 -4.49
CA ILE A 85 10.23 -10.92 -3.28
C ILE A 85 11.23 -10.88 -2.12
N LEU A 86 11.21 -9.79 -1.37
CA LEU A 86 12.01 -9.57 -0.17
C LEU A 86 11.22 -9.97 1.08
N LEU A 87 11.92 -10.47 2.10
CA LEU A 87 11.29 -10.85 3.36
C LEU A 87 10.88 -9.59 4.11
N ALA A 88 9.60 -9.49 4.47
CA ALA A 88 9.11 -8.33 5.21
C ALA A 88 9.70 -8.23 6.62
N THR A 89 10.23 -9.34 7.14
CA THR A 89 10.93 -9.42 8.44
C THR A 89 12.26 -8.67 8.46
N ASP A 90 12.83 -8.35 7.30
CA ASP A 90 14.11 -7.62 7.20
C ASP A 90 13.93 -6.11 7.34
N PHE A 91 12.68 -5.64 7.49
CA PHE A 91 12.33 -4.23 7.57
C PHE A 91 11.65 -3.86 8.88
N THR A 92 11.77 -2.59 9.23
CA THR A 92 10.99 -1.95 10.29
C THR A 92 10.05 -0.90 9.72
N TYR A 93 8.94 -0.64 10.40
CA TYR A 93 7.87 0.23 9.93
C TYR A 93 7.61 1.33 10.95
N THR A 94 7.68 2.60 10.54
CA THR A 94 7.24 3.72 11.37
C THR A 94 6.01 4.36 10.75
N LEU A 95 5.05 4.73 11.60
CA LEU A 95 3.73 5.20 11.21
C LEU A 95 3.53 6.62 11.74
N SER A 96 3.11 7.56 10.89
CA SER A 96 2.76 8.91 11.37
C SER A 96 1.49 8.93 12.21
N ASN A 97 0.59 7.96 11.98
CA ASN A 97 -0.61 7.74 12.76
C ASN A 97 -0.81 6.23 13.02
N PRO A 98 -0.24 5.68 14.11
CA PRO A 98 -0.39 4.26 14.43
C PRO A 98 -1.81 3.90 14.89
N SER A 99 -2.62 4.86 15.34
CA SER A 99 -3.98 4.58 15.85
C SER A 99 -4.97 4.10 14.79
N LEU A 100 -4.61 4.17 13.50
CA LEU A 100 -5.41 3.60 12.41
C LEU A 100 -5.29 2.07 12.32
N PHE A 101 -4.38 1.46 13.06
CA PHE A 101 -4.05 0.04 12.93
C PHE A 101 -4.13 -0.66 14.29
N THR A 102 -4.72 -1.85 14.29
CA THR A 102 -4.71 -2.74 15.47
C THR A 102 -3.42 -3.56 15.54
N LYS A 103 -2.79 -3.80 14.39
CA LYS A 103 -1.50 -4.49 14.27
C LYS A 103 -0.79 -4.05 13.01
N VAL A 104 0.52 -3.82 13.11
CA VAL A 104 1.41 -3.62 11.97
C VAL A 104 2.64 -4.50 12.15
N GLY A 105 3.02 -5.22 11.11
CA GLY A 105 4.23 -6.01 11.13
C GLY A 105 4.31 -7.02 10.00
N PRO A 106 5.44 -7.75 9.92
CA PRO A 106 5.65 -8.74 8.87
C PRO A 106 4.80 -10.00 9.09
N SER A 107 4.34 -10.60 8.00
CA SER A 107 3.79 -11.96 7.93
C SER A 107 4.47 -12.66 6.74
N GLY A 108 5.55 -13.39 7.04
CA GLY A 108 6.42 -13.96 6.00
C GLY A 108 6.98 -12.86 5.08
N ASN A 109 6.55 -12.88 3.82
CA ASN A 109 7.04 -11.96 2.78
C ASN A 109 6.24 -10.65 2.69
N LEU A 110 5.23 -10.46 3.55
CA LEU A 110 4.29 -9.35 3.46
C LEU A 110 4.42 -8.41 4.65
N ALA A 111 4.40 -7.11 4.37
CA ALA A 111 4.12 -6.10 5.36
C ALA A 111 2.60 -5.99 5.53
N VAL A 112 2.10 -6.35 6.71
CA VAL A 112 0.68 -6.41 7.01
C VAL A 112 0.29 -5.22 7.87
N PHE A 113 -0.74 -4.50 7.43
CA PHE A 113 -1.32 -3.35 8.13
C PHE A 113 -2.78 -3.65 8.47
N THR A 114 -3.03 -4.26 9.63
CA THR A 114 -4.38 -4.58 10.10
C THR A 114 -5.08 -3.31 10.56
N LEU A 115 -6.15 -2.94 9.87
CA LEU A 115 -6.89 -1.70 10.08
C LEU A 115 -7.74 -1.76 11.36
N ASP A 116 -7.81 -0.66 12.09
CA ASP A 116 -8.91 -0.41 13.02
C ASP A 116 -10.13 0.08 12.21
N GLN A 117 -11.09 -0.81 11.99
CA GLN A 117 -12.26 -0.56 11.16
C GLN A 117 -13.23 0.49 11.77
N SER A 118 -12.98 0.95 13.00
CA SER A 118 -13.71 2.07 13.62
C SER A 118 -13.12 3.44 13.30
N LYS A 119 -11.93 3.50 12.69
CA LYS A 119 -11.17 4.73 12.47
C LYS A 119 -11.17 5.15 11.01
N THR A 120 -10.92 6.44 10.79
CA THR A 120 -10.67 7.04 9.49
C THR A 120 -9.51 8.02 9.63
N GLY A 121 -8.77 8.25 8.55
CA GLY A 121 -7.64 9.15 8.53
C GLY A 121 -6.56 8.67 7.58
N SER A 122 -5.36 9.21 7.71
CA SER A 122 -4.20 8.78 6.93
C SER A 122 -3.00 8.53 7.83
N SER A 123 -2.11 7.63 7.39
CA SER A 123 -0.84 7.36 8.03
C SER A 123 0.23 7.21 6.96
N LEU A 124 1.29 8.01 7.06
CA LEU A 124 2.51 7.80 6.29
C LEU A 124 3.23 6.59 6.90
N VAL A 125 3.47 5.60 6.06
CA VAL A 125 4.31 4.44 6.34
C VAL A 125 5.72 4.73 5.83
N THR A 126 6.70 4.63 6.72
CA THR A 126 8.12 4.67 6.36
C THR A 126 8.72 3.32 6.67
N VAL A 127 9.21 2.65 5.63
CA VAL A 127 9.87 1.35 5.69
C VAL A 127 11.38 1.57 5.78
N LYS A 128 12.01 0.97 6.78
CA LYS A 128 13.46 1.11 7.01
C LYS A 128 14.16 -0.24 6.96
N ASP A 129 15.36 -0.25 6.38
CA ASP A 129 16.25 -1.41 6.41
C ASP A 129 16.84 -1.66 7.81
N ALA A 130 17.63 -2.73 7.96
CA ALA A 130 18.32 -3.07 9.19
C ALA A 130 19.34 -2.01 9.67
N SER A 131 19.77 -1.10 8.79
CA SER A 131 20.65 0.02 9.12
C SER A 131 19.87 1.28 9.53
N GLY A 132 18.54 1.24 9.48
CA GLY A 132 17.66 2.36 9.79
C GLY A 132 17.45 3.34 8.62
N ASN A 133 17.97 3.05 7.43
CA ASN A 133 17.77 3.89 6.25
C ASN A 133 16.35 3.70 5.72
N THR A 134 15.72 4.79 5.27
CA THR A 134 14.42 4.69 4.60
C THR A 134 14.60 4.09 3.21
N VAL A 135 13.93 2.96 2.95
CA VAL A 135 13.98 2.26 1.67
C VAL A 135 12.68 2.39 0.86
N ARG A 136 11.57 2.73 1.53
CA ARG A 136 10.27 2.98 0.90
C ARG A 136 9.42 3.89 1.78
N THR A 137 8.63 4.74 1.16
CA THR A 137 7.50 5.41 1.80
C THR A 137 6.21 5.21 1.00
N PHE A 138 5.07 5.22 1.68
CA PHE A 138 3.75 5.29 1.08
C PHE A 138 2.72 5.70 2.14
N THR A 139 1.56 6.21 1.73
CA THR A 139 0.48 6.61 2.62
C THR A 139 -0.67 5.61 2.55
N ILE A 140 -1.18 5.17 3.70
CA ILE A 140 -2.46 4.48 3.77
C ILE A 140 -3.51 5.48 4.23
N THR A 141 -4.54 5.69 3.40
CA THR A 141 -5.70 6.54 3.70
C THR A 141 -6.93 5.67 3.88
N VAL A 142 -7.44 5.66 5.11
CA VAL A 142 -8.68 4.98 5.49
C VAL A 142 -9.83 5.98 5.45
N THR A 143 -10.73 5.82 4.48
CA THR A 143 -11.90 6.67 4.31
C THR A 143 -13.10 6.13 5.08
N GLY A 144 -14.04 6.99 5.44
CA GLY A 144 -15.33 6.51 5.95
C GLY A 144 -16.13 5.83 4.84
N LYS A 145 -17.13 5.03 5.22
CA LYS A 145 -18.14 4.50 4.29
C LYS A 145 -18.66 5.59 3.36
N SER A 146 -18.67 5.29 2.05
CA SER A 146 -19.27 6.16 1.05
C SER A 146 -20.77 6.31 1.29
N ILE A 147 -21.40 7.30 0.66
CA ILE A 147 -22.87 7.42 0.71
C ILE A 147 -23.54 6.17 0.13
N ALA A 148 -22.93 5.54 -0.90
CA ALA A 148 -23.41 4.30 -1.50
C ALA A 148 -23.35 3.12 -0.51
N ASP A 149 -22.30 3.02 0.30
CA ASP A 149 -22.22 1.98 1.36
C ASP A 149 -23.24 2.21 2.48
N ARG A 150 -23.72 3.45 2.64
CA ARG A 150 -24.72 3.82 3.66
C ARG A 150 -26.15 3.74 3.14
N MET A 151 -26.37 4.03 1.87
CA MET A 151 -27.67 4.00 1.20
C MET A 151 -27.86 2.65 0.50
N LYS A 152 -28.47 1.70 1.21
CA LYS A 152 -28.81 0.38 0.65
C LYS A 152 -29.88 0.49 -0.45
N SER A 153 -30.87 1.36 -0.22
CA SER A 153 -31.93 1.72 -1.16
C SER A 153 -32.42 3.13 -0.86
N ALA A 154 -33.08 3.75 -1.84
CA ALA A 154 -33.69 5.06 -1.69
C ALA A 154 -34.99 5.16 -2.49
N ASP A 155 -35.99 5.81 -1.90
CA ASP A 155 -37.19 6.21 -2.61
C ASP A 155 -37.00 7.60 -3.23
N LEU A 156 -37.46 7.76 -4.46
CA LEU A 156 -37.56 9.04 -5.15
C LEU A 156 -39.04 9.42 -5.26
N GLU A 157 -39.43 10.51 -4.60
CA GLU A 157 -40.75 11.10 -4.76
C GLU A 157 -40.66 12.37 -5.61
N ILE A 158 -41.39 12.41 -6.73
CA ILE A 158 -41.60 13.61 -7.53
C ILE A 158 -42.98 14.15 -7.20
N ALA A 159 -43.03 15.21 -6.38
CA ALA A 159 -44.27 15.84 -5.98
C ALA A 159 -44.59 17.03 -6.90
N ASN A 160 -45.72 16.93 -7.61
CA ASN A 160 -46.34 18.07 -8.27
C ASN A 160 -47.40 18.68 -7.33
N SER A 161 -47.34 20.00 -7.12
CA SER A 161 -48.45 20.79 -6.55
C SER A 161 -48.79 20.62 -5.06
N ARG A 162 -47.95 20.03 -4.20
CA ARG A 162 -48.19 20.05 -2.74
C ARG A 162 -48.28 21.45 -2.12
N HIS A 163 -47.77 22.50 -2.79
CA HIS A 163 -47.77 23.90 -2.32
C HIS A 163 -48.02 24.94 -3.45
N GLY A 164 -48.75 24.57 -4.51
CA GLY A 164 -49.15 25.50 -5.58
C GLY A 164 -48.72 25.09 -6.99
N ALA A 165 -49.53 25.49 -7.98
CA ALA A 165 -49.33 25.18 -9.40
C ALA A 165 -48.08 25.89 -9.91
N SER A 166 -47.03 25.13 -10.24
CA SER A 166 -45.76 25.48 -10.95
C SER A 166 -44.47 25.12 -10.19
N SER A 167 -44.54 24.48 -9.01
CA SER A 167 -43.36 23.94 -8.32
C SER A 167 -43.36 22.41 -8.35
N TRP A 168 -42.32 21.83 -8.93
CA TRP A 168 -41.95 20.44 -8.72
C TRP A 168 -40.89 20.38 -7.61
N LYS A 169 -41.04 19.43 -6.69
CA LYS A 169 -40.02 19.10 -5.69
C LYS A 169 -39.66 17.63 -5.84
N ALA A 170 -38.37 17.34 -5.79
CA ALA A 170 -37.86 15.98 -5.71
C ALA A 170 -37.38 15.73 -4.28
N TYR A 171 -37.83 14.63 -3.68
CA TYR A 171 -37.39 14.18 -2.37
C TYR A 171 -36.70 12.83 -2.51
N ILE A 172 -35.56 12.68 -1.83
CA ILE A 172 -34.80 11.43 -1.76
C ILE A 172 -34.80 10.97 -0.31
N TYR A 173 -35.37 9.79 -0.07
CA TYR A 173 -35.44 9.20 1.27
C TYR A 173 -34.59 7.93 1.31
N PRO A 174 -33.51 7.87 2.12
CA PRO A 174 -32.87 6.60 2.40
C PRO A 174 -33.83 5.76 3.25
N HIS A 175 -34.11 4.52 2.84
CA HIS A 175 -34.86 3.57 3.66
C HIS A 175 -34.05 2.28 3.84
N ASN A 176 -34.32 1.54 4.91
CA ASN A 176 -33.57 0.33 5.29
C ASN A 176 -34.27 -0.99 4.89
N ALA A 177 -35.35 -0.95 4.12
CA ALA A 177 -36.13 -2.12 3.73
C ALA A 177 -36.11 -2.34 2.22
N ASP A 178 -35.87 -3.57 1.76
CA ASP A 178 -36.22 -3.94 0.39
C ASP A 178 -37.71 -3.67 0.21
N VAL A 179 -38.11 -2.76 -0.69
CA VAL A 179 -39.50 -2.69 -1.12
C VAL A 179 -39.76 -4.00 -1.86
N PRO A 180 -40.66 -4.88 -1.37
CA PRO A 180 -40.96 -6.12 -2.07
C PRO A 180 -41.44 -5.74 -3.48
N ALA A 181 -40.82 -6.31 -4.50
CA ALA A 181 -41.30 -6.18 -5.86
C ALA A 181 -42.74 -6.71 -5.90
N GLY A 182 -43.73 -5.80 -5.97
CA GLY A 182 -45.14 -6.19 -6.12
C GLY A 182 -46.19 -5.47 -5.29
N VAL A 183 -45.92 -4.31 -4.65
CA VAL A 183 -47.02 -3.50 -4.11
C VAL A 183 -47.56 -2.56 -5.20
N THR A 184 -48.52 -3.08 -5.96
CA THR A 184 -49.45 -2.30 -6.81
C THR A 184 -50.46 -1.53 -5.98
#